data_AF-A0A2Z6SPS9-F1
#
_entry.id   AF-A0A2Z6SPS9-F1
#
_cell.length_a   1.000
_cell.length_b   1.000
_cell.length_c   1.000
_cell.angle_alpha   90.00
_cell.angle_beta   90.00
_cell.angle_gamma   90.00
#
_symmetry.space_group_name_H-M   'P 1'
#
loop_
_entity.id
_entity.type
_entity.pdbx_description
1 polymer ?
#
loop_
_entity_poly.entity_id
_entity_poly.type
_entity_poly.pdbx_seq_one_letter_code
_entity_poly.pdbx_strand_id
1 'polypeptide(L)'
;MFSTTANHSSLVENWNTETLIIFLRDLDINLDEDDFKILCKQKIDGQIFPDMTERKFMKDGMKWRPVMKLEKQAKILKEGMRTFRKGKIEYFWLFPCRIWSIQHFISWSTNMFGHTERNEAHTVFYNTLYNISVMIL
;
A
#
# COMPACT_ATOMS: atom_id res chain seq x y z
N MET A 1 17.90 -10.99 -22.15
CA MET A 1 16.92 -9.89 -22.01
C MET A 1 15.60 -10.50 -21.56
N PHE A 2 15.24 -10.37 -20.29
CA PHE A 2 13.90 -10.75 -19.83
C PHE A 2 13.06 -9.49 -19.73
N SER A 3 12.24 -9.26 -20.75
CA SER A 3 11.12 -8.33 -20.67
C SER A 3 9.88 -9.12 -20.28
N THR A 4 9.49 -8.99 -19.02
CA THR A 4 8.12 -9.26 -18.60
C THR A 4 7.69 -8.04 -17.82
N THR A 5 7.20 -7.02 -18.52
CA THR A 5 6.31 -6.02 -17.90
C THR A 5 5.01 -6.74 -17.59
N ALA A 6 5.02 -7.57 -16.54
CA ALA A 6 3.78 -7.96 -15.90
C ALA A 6 3.14 -6.64 -15.44
N ASN A 7 1.95 -6.36 -15.96
CA ASN A 7 1.13 -5.24 -15.53
C ASN A 7 0.71 -5.50 -14.07
N HIS A 8 1.63 -5.31 -13.14
CA HIS A 8 1.36 -5.43 -11.73
C HIS A 8 0.42 -4.29 -11.37
N SER A 9 -0.73 -4.64 -10.80
CA SER A 9 -1.65 -3.63 -10.27
C SER A 9 -0.86 -2.75 -9.29
N SER A 10 -1.04 -1.43 -9.33
CA SER A 10 -0.43 -0.56 -8.31
C SER A 10 -1.08 -0.76 -6.93
N LEU A 11 -2.29 -1.33 -6.89
CA LEU A 11 -3.01 -1.61 -5.67
C LEU A 11 -2.64 -2.99 -5.13
N VAL A 12 -2.11 -3.01 -3.91
CA VAL A 12 -1.67 -4.21 -3.19
C VAL A 12 -2.77 -5.27 -3.08
N GLU A 13 -4.03 -4.86 -2.93
CA GLU A 13 -5.18 -5.78 -2.84
C GLU A 13 -5.40 -6.66 -4.05
N ASN A 14 -4.90 -6.23 -5.22
CA ASN A 14 -5.06 -6.95 -6.47
C ASN A 14 -3.86 -7.86 -6.76
N TRP A 15 -2.86 -7.89 -5.89
CA TRP A 15 -1.69 -8.74 -6.08
C TRP A 15 -2.05 -10.18 -5.74
N ASN A 16 -1.92 -11.06 -6.73
CA ASN A 16 -1.89 -12.49 -6.49
C ASN A 16 -0.61 -12.88 -5.72
N THR A 17 -0.54 -14.13 -5.24
CA THR A 17 0.62 -14.62 -4.47
C THR A 17 1.94 -14.48 -5.23
N GLU A 18 1.96 -14.69 -6.55
CA GLU A 18 3.17 -14.54 -7.36
C GLU A 18 3.68 -13.10 -7.40
N THR A 19 2.78 -12.13 -7.59
CA THR A 19 3.10 -10.69 -7.57
C THR A 19 3.63 -10.28 -6.19
N LEU A 20 3.01 -10.78 -5.11
CA LEU A 20 3.52 -10.55 -3.76
C LEU A 20 4.94 -11.11 -3.58
N ILE A 21 5.22 -12.31 -4.10
CA ILE A 21 6.56 -12.93 -4.01
C ILE A 21 7.59 -12.12 -4.77
N ILE A 22 7.27 -11.64 -5.97
CA ILE A 22 8.17 -10.76 -6.75
C ILE A 22 8.52 -9.52 -5.93
N PHE A 23 7.52 -8.84 -5.38
CA PHE A 23 7.72 -7.69 -4.49
C PHE A 23 8.66 -8.01 -3.31
N LEU A 24 8.45 -9.16 -2.63
CA LEU A 24 9.28 -9.55 -1.49
C LEU A 24 10.72 -9.91 -1.89
N ARG A 25 10.95 -10.45 -3.09
CA ARG A 25 12.28 -10.70 -3.64
C ARG A 25 13.01 -9.39 -3.94
N ASP A 26 12.30 -8.41 -4.51
CA ASP A 26 12.86 -7.08 -4.83
C ASP A 26 13.27 -6.30 -3.57
N LEU A 27 12.62 -6.57 -2.43
CA LEU A 27 13.03 -6.00 -1.12
C LEU A 27 14.32 -6.61 -0.55
N ASP A 28 14.84 -7.69 -1.14
CA ASP A 28 16.04 -8.42 -0.72
C ASP A 28 16.10 -8.70 0.79
N ILE A 29 14.97 -9.14 1.36
CA ILE A 29 14.89 -9.45 2.80
C ILE A 29 15.51 -10.80 3.15
N ASN A 30 16.30 -11.43 2.27
CA ASN A 30 17.00 -12.70 2.51
C ASN A 30 16.05 -13.79 3.05
N LEU A 31 15.04 -14.09 2.23
CA LEU A 31 14.16 -15.26 2.31
C LEU A 31 14.63 -16.31 1.31
N ASP A 32 14.46 -17.59 1.64
CA ASP A 32 14.80 -18.68 0.73
C ASP A 32 13.58 -19.18 -0.06
N GLU A 33 13.81 -20.13 -0.97
CA GLU A 33 12.75 -20.67 -1.81
C GLU A 33 11.71 -21.48 -1.02
N ASP A 34 12.10 -22.09 0.10
CA ASP A 34 11.18 -22.85 0.93
C ASP A 34 10.23 -21.91 1.69
N ASP A 35 10.70 -20.73 2.10
CA ASP A 35 9.85 -19.67 2.64
C ASP A 35 8.78 -19.23 1.63
N PHE A 36 9.17 -19.02 0.36
CA PHE A 36 8.24 -18.64 -0.70
C PHE A 36 7.25 -19.76 -1.05
N LYS A 37 7.67 -21.03 -1.01
CA LYS A 37 6.76 -22.18 -1.18
C LYS A 37 5.65 -22.20 -0.12
N ILE A 38 5.93 -21.76 1.12
CA ILE A 38 4.91 -21.67 2.16
C ILE A 38 3.86 -20.62 1.78
N LEU A 39 4.28 -19.43 1.31
CA LEU A 39 3.35 -18.38 0.84
C LEU A 39 2.45 -18.90 -0.29
N CYS A 40 3.03 -19.58 -1.28
CA CYS A 40 2.29 -20.24 -2.37
C CYS A 40 1.30 -21.28 -1.86
N LYS A 41 1.75 -22.18 -0.97
CA LYS A 41 0.92 -23.28 -0.43
C LYS A 41 -0.29 -22.75 0.34
N GLN A 42 -0.11 -21.68 1.11
CA GLN A 42 -1.18 -21.05 1.88
C GLN A 42 -2.00 -20.03 1.06
N LYS A 43 -1.63 -19.80 -0.21
CA LYS A 43 -2.25 -18.81 -1.10
C LYS A 43 -2.32 -17.42 -0.46
N ILE A 44 -1.23 -17.03 0.22
CA ILE A 44 -1.13 -15.68 0.82
C ILE A 44 -0.91 -14.71 -0.34
N ASP A 45 -1.87 -13.81 -0.54
CA ASP A 45 -1.85 -12.79 -1.58
C ASP A 45 -1.71 -11.40 -0.97
N GLY A 46 -1.66 -10.35 -1.80
CA GLY A 46 -1.50 -8.98 -1.31
C GLY A 46 -2.68 -8.47 -0.48
N GLN A 47 -3.85 -9.08 -0.59
CA GLN A 47 -4.98 -8.75 0.26
C GLN A 47 -4.81 -9.32 1.67
N ILE A 48 -4.35 -10.56 1.80
CA ILE A 48 -4.20 -11.27 3.09
C ILE A 48 -2.92 -10.87 3.81
N PHE A 49 -1.83 -10.66 3.05
CA PHE A 49 -0.49 -10.45 3.60
C PHE A 49 -0.38 -9.33 4.65
N PRO A 50 -0.96 -8.14 4.47
CA PRO A 50 -0.91 -7.06 5.47
C PRO A 50 -1.48 -7.45 6.84
N ASP A 51 -2.40 -8.42 6.88
CA ASP A 51 -3.04 -8.91 8.11
C ASP A 51 -2.37 -10.15 8.69
N MET A 52 -1.28 -10.62 8.09
CA MET A 52 -0.47 -11.70 8.65
C MET A 52 0.32 -11.24 9.87
N THR A 53 0.49 -12.14 10.82
CA THR A 53 1.21 -11.90 12.08
C THR A 53 2.23 -13.01 12.29
N GLU A 54 3.17 -12.80 13.21
CA GLU A 54 4.14 -13.82 13.60
C GLU A 54 3.47 -15.17 13.89
N ARG A 55 2.39 -15.15 14.68
CA ARG A 55 1.63 -16.35 15.07
C ARG A 55 0.99 -17.06 13.87
N LYS A 56 0.49 -16.32 12.87
CA LYS A 56 -0.12 -16.91 11.67
C LYS A 56 0.94 -17.58 10.81
N PHE A 57 2.05 -16.89 10.51
CA PHE A 57 3.14 -17.48 9.73
C PHE A 57 3.75 -18.72 10.40
N MET A 58 3.92 -18.71 11.74
CA MET A 58 4.39 -19.89 12.46
C MET A 58 3.41 -21.06 12.39
N LYS A 59 2.09 -20.79 12.48
CA LYS A 59 1.06 -21.84 12.33
C LYS A 59 1.12 -22.49 10.94
N ASP A 60 1.54 -21.74 9.94
CA ASP A 60 1.70 -22.21 8.56
C ASP A 60 3.01 -22.98 8.32
N GLY A 61 3.83 -23.16 9.36
CA GLY A 61 5.06 -23.95 9.34
C GLY A 61 6.33 -23.16 9.04
N MET A 62 6.26 -21.83 9.05
CA MET A 62 7.43 -20.98 8.77
C MET A 62 8.34 -20.83 9.99
N LYS A 63 9.66 -20.81 9.76
CA LYS A 63 10.66 -20.65 10.81
C LYS A 63 10.67 -19.22 11.35
N TRP A 64 11.07 -19.06 12.61
CA TRP A 64 11.06 -17.78 13.33
C TRP A 64 11.79 -16.63 12.60
N ARG A 65 12.97 -16.88 12.01
CA ARG A 65 13.74 -15.83 11.32
C ARG A 65 13.00 -15.23 10.11
N PRO A 66 12.54 -16.02 9.12
CA PRO A 66 11.67 -15.54 8.03
C PRO A 66 10.42 -14.80 8.54
N VAL A 67 9.77 -15.36 9.55
CA VAL A 67 8.54 -14.82 10.14
C VAL A 67 8.72 -13.38 10.63
N MET A 68 9.81 -13.09 11.37
CA MET A 68 10.07 -11.73 11.86
C MET A 68 10.20 -10.70 10.72
N LYS A 69 10.85 -11.09 9.62
CA LYS A 69 11.05 -10.22 8.48
C LYS A 69 9.74 -9.98 7.73
N LEU A 70 8.97 -11.03 7.48
CA LEU A 70 7.68 -10.95 6.81
C LEU A 70 6.66 -10.16 7.63
N GLU A 71 6.60 -10.36 8.95
CA GLU A 71 5.68 -9.59 9.80
C GLU A 71 6.01 -8.09 9.76
N LYS A 72 7.31 -7.74 9.78
CA LYS A 72 7.73 -6.35 9.60
C LYS A 72 7.24 -5.77 8.27
N GLN A 73 7.38 -6.51 7.17
CA GLN A 73 6.90 -6.06 5.86
C GLN A 73 5.38 -6.01 5.78
N ALA A 74 4.66 -6.97 6.36
CA ALA A 74 3.21 -6.94 6.46
C ALA A 74 2.72 -5.69 7.21
N LYS A 75 3.37 -5.32 8.32
CA LYS A 75 3.07 -4.09 9.07
C LYS A 75 3.36 -2.83 8.25
N ILE A 76 4.52 -2.77 7.59
CA ILE A 76 4.88 -1.64 6.70
C ILE A 76 3.87 -1.51 5.57
N LEU A 77 3.52 -2.63 4.92
CA LEU A 77 2.58 -2.64 3.82
C LEU A 77 1.16 -2.29 4.30
N LYS A 78 0.74 -2.76 5.47
CA LYS A 78 -0.53 -2.39 6.09
C LYS A 78 -0.59 -0.92 6.42
N GLU A 79 0.47 -0.35 6.96
CA GLU A 79 0.52 1.09 7.23
C GLU A 79 0.65 1.89 5.94
N GLY A 80 1.37 1.38 4.94
CA GLY A 80 1.45 1.91 3.59
C GLY A 80 0.07 1.95 2.92
N MET A 81 -0.64 0.82 2.90
CA MET A 81 -2.02 0.72 2.41
C MET A 81 -2.97 1.57 3.23
N ARG A 82 -2.72 1.75 4.52
CA ARG A 82 -3.43 2.77 5.29
C ARG A 82 -3.08 4.13 4.73
N THR A 83 -1.83 4.54 4.55
CA THR A 83 -1.51 5.85 3.95
C THR A 83 -1.97 6.02 2.48
N PHE A 84 -2.05 4.93 1.70
CA PHE A 84 -2.49 4.91 0.29
C PHE A 84 -4.01 4.77 0.13
N ARG A 85 -4.71 4.06 1.03
CA ARG A 85 -6.19 4.06 1.14
C ARG A 85 -6.71 5.26 1.94
N LYS A 86 -5.90 5.96 2.74
CA LYS A 86 -6.43 6.94 3.72
C LYS A 86 -6.46 8.34 3.15
N GLY A 87 -7.53 8.58 2.42
CA GLY A 87 -8.31 9.76 2.70
C GLY A 87 -8.17 10.82 1.64
N LYS A 88 -8.01 12.06 2.09
CA LYS A 88 -8.36 13.19 1.24
C LYS A 88 -7.41 13.40 0.04
N ILE A 89 -6.24 12.74 0.02
CA ILE A 89 -5.26 12.82 -1.08
C ILE A 89 -5.81 12.20 -2.39
N GLU A 90 -6.73 11.24 -2.33
CA GLU A 90 -7.39 10.66 -3.51
C GLU A 90 -8.04 11.71 -4.41
N TYR A 91 -8.47 12.83 -3.82
CA TYR A 91 -8.97 13.99 -4.56
C TYR A 91 -8.05 14.41 -5.72
N PHE A 92 -6.74 14.46 -5.47
CA PHE A 92 -5.76 14.92 -6.45
C PHE A 92 -5.52 13.91 -7.58
N TRP A 93 -5.93 12.66 -7.39
CA TRP A 93 -5.88 11.62 -8.40
C TRP A 93 -7.18 11.50 -9.19
N LEU A 94 -8.32 11.74 -8.54
CA LEU A 94 -9.66 11.60 -9.12
C LEU A 94 -10.06 12.79 -10.00
N PHE A 95 -9.59 13.99 -9.67
CA PHE A 95 -9.94 15.20 -10.40
C PHE A 95 -8.73 15.75 -11.17
N PRO A 96 -8.90 16.23 -12.41
CA PRO A 96 -7.83 16.91 -13.12
C PRO A 96 -7.48 18.24 -12.43
N CYS A 97 -6.23 18.69 -12.52
CA CYS A 97 -5.71 19.85 -11.79
C CYS A 97 -6.52 21.14 -11.98
N ARG A 98 -7.15 21.32 -13.15
CA ARG A 98 -8.08 22.44 -13.44
C ARG A 98 -9.31 22.50 -12.53
N ILE A 99 -9.65 21.41 -11.85
CA ILE A 99 -10.78 21.28 -10.92
C ILE A 99 -10.33 21.41 -9.46
N TRP A 100 -9.02 21.35 -9.19
CA TRP A 100 -8.50 21.41 -7.83
C TRP A 100 -8.82 22.75 -7.17
N SER A 101 -9.58 22.70 -6.08
CA SER A 101 -9.84 23.85 -5.21
C SER A 101 -10.11 23.37 -3.80
N ILE A 102 -9.74 24.19 -2.82
CA ILE A 102 -9.95 23.87 -1.41
C ILE A 102 -11.44 23.64 -1.10
N GLN A 103 -12.35 24.38 -1.75
CA GLN A 103 -13.79 24.23 -1.56
C GLN A 103 -14.30 22.89 -2.11
N HIS A 104 -13.85 22.52 -3.30
CA HIS A 104 -14.24 21.25 -3.90
C HIS A 104 -13.64 20.06 -3.13
N PHE A 105 -12.40 20.19 -2.67
CA PHE A 105 -11.76 19.22 -1.79
C PHE A 105 -12.51 19.03 -0.47
N ILE A 106 -12.94 20.11 0.20
CA ILE A 106 -13.74 20.06 1.43
C ILE A 106 -15.09 19.39 1.16
N SER A 107 -15.77 19.77 0.08
CA SER A 107 -17.09 19.22 -0.28
C SER A 107 -17.01 17.72 -0.56
N TRP A 108 -16.07 17.30 -1.41
CA TRP A 108 -15.84 15.89 -1.71
C TRP A 108 -15.38 15.11 -0.47
N SER A 109 -14.45 15.66 0.33
CA SER A 109 -13.98 15.02 1.55
C SER A 109 -15.09 14.85 2.59
N THR A 110 -15.97 15.85 2.72
CA THR A 110 -17.10 15.80 3.65
C THR A 110 -18.12 14.74 3.23
N ASN A 111 -18.35 14.61 1.92
CA ASN A 111 -19.21 13.56 1.37
C ASN A 111 -18.63 12.15 1.55
N MET A 112 -17.33 11.98 1.32
CA MET A 112 -16.67 10.67 1.35
C MET A 112 -16.31 10.19 2.78
N PHE A 113 -15.96 11.12 3.69
CA PHE A 113 -15.37 10.78 5.00
C PHE A 113 -16.11 11.38 6.20
N GLY A 114 -17.22 12.12 5.99
CA GLY A 114 -17.94 12.83 7.05
C GLY A 114 -17.34 14.20 7.40
N HIS A 115 -17.83 14.85 8.47
CA HIS A 115 -17.45 16.23 8.80
C HIS A 115 -15.92 16.39 8.84
N THR A 116 -15.42 17.28 7.99
CA THR A 116 -14.01 17.62 7.90
C THR A 116 -13.78 18.99 8.56
N GLU A 117 -12.90 19.06 9.56
CA GLU A 117 -12.51 20.35 10.12
C GLU A 117 -11.77 21.21 9.07
N ARG A 118 -12.16 22.48 8.97
CA ARG A 118 -11.63 23.41 7.95
C ARG A 118 -10.10 23.55 8.02
N ASN A 119 -9.54 23.60 9.22
CA ASN A 119 -8.10 23.77 9.45
C ASN A 119 -7.30 22.53 9.00
N GLU A 120 -7.85 21.34 9.23
CA GLU A 120 -7.28 20.08 8.76
C GLU A 120 -7.30 20.01 7.22
N ALA A 121 -8.43 20.37 6.60
CA ALA A 121 -8.56 20.36 5.15
C ALA A 121 -7.56 21.29 4.45
N HIS A 122 -7.39 22.51 4.97
CA HIS A 122 -6.42 23.47 4.46
C HIS A 122 -4.99 22.91 4.53
N THR A 123 -4.63 22.31 5.66
CA THR A 123 -3.29 21.73 5.87
C THR A 123 -3.01 20.61 4.88
N VAL A 124 -3.95 19.66 4.74
CA VAL A 124 -3.79 18.52 3.82
C VAL A 124 -3.74 19.00 2.36
N PHE A 125 -4.62 19.91 1.96
CA PHE A 125 -4.69 20.39 0.58
C PHE A 125 -3.40 21.10 0.15
N TYR A 126 -2.94 22.09 0.92
CA TYR A 126 -1.77 22.89 0.52
C TYR A 126 -0.45 22.14 0.69
N ASN A 127 -0.28 21.30 1.72
CA ASN A 127 0.92 20.46 1.85
C ASN A 127 1.02 19.46 0.70
N THR A 128 -0.11 18.89 0.27
CA THR A 128 -0.14 17.96 -0.86
C THR A 128 0.21 18.66 -2.17
N LEU A 129 -0.35 19.85 -2.41
CA LEU A 129 0.00 20.66 -3.59
C LEU A 129 1.48 21.05 -3.61
N TYR A 130 2.04 21.46 -2.47
CA TYR A 130 3.46 21.79 -2.36
C TYR A 130 4.35 20.58 -2.69
N ASN A 131 4.01 19.41 -2.16
CA ASN A 131 4.76 18.19 -2.46
C ASN A 131 4.65 17.79 -3.94
N ILE A 132 3.46 17.92 -4.54
CA ILE A 132 3.26 17.67 -5.98
C ILE A 132 4.08 18.66 -6.81
N SER A 133 4.09 19.96 -6.46
CA SER A 133 4.82 20.96 -7.24
C SER A 133 6.34 20.78 -7.16
N VAL A 134 6.85 20.35 -6.00
CA VAL A 134 8.29 20.04 -5.82
C VAL A 134 8.72 18.79 -6.59
N MET A 135 7.81 17.85 -6.87
CA MET A 135 8.13 16.63 -7.64
C MET A 135 8.13 16.81 -9.16
N ILE A 136 7.58 17.92 -9.68
CA ILE A 136 7.43 18.17 -11.13
C ILE A 136 8.49 19.18 -11.65
N LEU A 137 9.32 19.73 -10.76
CA LEU A 137 10.47 20.59 -11.06
C LEU A 137 11.78 19.81 -10.98
#